data_AF-A0A535J2E6-F1
#
_entry.id   AF-A0A535J2E6-F1
#
_cell.length_a   1.000
_cell.length_b   1.000
_cell.length_c   1.000
_cell.angle_alpha   90.00
_cell.angle_beta   90.00
_cell.angle_gamma   90.00
#
_symmetry.space_group_name_H-M   'P 1'
#
loop_
_entity.id
_entity.type
_entity.pdbx_description
1 polymer ?
#
loop_
_entity_poly.entity_id
_entity_poly.type
_entity_poly.pdbx_seq_one_letter_code
_entity_poly.pdbx_strand_id
1 'polypeptide(L)'
;MPVSGKRGFGSMDEAKQREIASKGGQAAHQKGSAHEFSPEEARSAGSKGGKAAHEKGSAHEFSSEEARAAGRKGGEASSQDRNRMAAIGREGGRR
;
A
#
# COMPACT_ATOMS: atom_id res chain seq x y z
N MET A 1 2.08 18.35 -45.84
CA MET A 1 1.55 17.33 -44.91
C MET A 1 2.14 17.60 -43.52
N PRO A 2 1.37 17.94 -42.49
CA PRO A 2 1.92 18.12 -41.15
C PRO A 2 2.36 16.75 -40.60
N VAL A 3 3.62 16.65 -40.19
CA VAL A 3 4.16 15.45 -39.53
C VAL A 3 3.47 15.27 -38.18
N SER A 4 2.78 14.15 -38.00
CA SER A 4 2.22 13.76 -36.70
C SER A 4 3.37 13.32 -35.80
N GLY A 5 4.02 14.29 -35.16
CA GLY A 5 4.97 14.03 -34.08
C GLY A 5 4.22 13.33 -32.94
N LYS A 6 4.89 12.37 -32.29
CA LYS A 6 4.36 11.66 -31.10
C LYS A 6 4.04 12.71 -30.03
N ARG A 7 2.75 13.01 -29.85
CA ARG A 7 2.23 13.99 -28.88
C ARG A 7 1.35 13.26 -27.88
N GLY A 8 1.36 13.74 -26.64
CA GLY A 8 0.54 13.20 -25.55
C GLY A 8 1.35 12.57 -24.42
N PHE A 9 0.66 12.26 -23.32
CA PHE A 9 1.27 11.76 -22.08
C PHE A 9 2.11 10.51 -22.30
N GLY A 10 1.59 9.54 -23.07
CA GLY A 10 2.31 8.29 -23.37
C GLY A 10 3.51 8.42 -24.32
N SER A 11 3.73 9.60 -24.91
CA SER A 11 4.89 9.88 -25.76
C SER A 11 6.01 10.65 -25.04
N MET A 12 5.81 11.01 -23.77
CA MET A 12 6.81 11.67 -22.93
C MET A 12 7.80 10.66 -22.34
N ASP A 13 8.94 11.15 -21.84
CA ASP A 13 9.89 10.33 -21.08
C ASP A 13 9.27 9.78 -19.77
N GLU A 14 9.65 8.57 -19.37
CA GLU A 14 9.10 7.89 -18.19
C GLU A 14 9.24 8.71 -16.90
N ALA A 15 10.38 9.36 -16.71
CA ALA A 15 10.61 10.23 -15.55
C ALA A 15 9.57 11.34 -15.48
N LYS A 16 9.26 11.96 -16.63
CA LYS A 16 8.28 13.03 -16.75
C LYS A 16 6.86 12.52 -16.59
N GLN A 17 6.54 11.34 -17.14
CA GLN A 17 5.25 10.69 -16.93
C GLN A 17 5.00 10.42 -15.44
N ARG A 18 6.00 9.87 -14.74
CA ARG A 18 5.92 9.55 -13.32
C ARG A 18 5.73 10.80 -12.47
N GLU A 19 6.46 11.88 -12.79
CA GLU A 19 6.32 13.16 -12.10
C GLU A 19 4.91 13.74 -12.27
N ILE A 20 4.38 13.75 -13.50
CA ILE A 20 3.03 14.25 -13.80
C ILE A 20 1.96 13.38 -13.12
N ALA A 21 2.10 12.05 -13.16
CA ALA A 21 1.19 11.13 -12.47
C ALA A 21 1.21 11.35 -10.95
N SER A 22 2.39 11.54 -10.37
CA SER A 22 2.56 11.82 -8.95
C SER A 22 1.88 13.14 -8.55
N LYS A 23 2.09 14.21 -9.33
CA LYS A 23 1.43 15.50 -9.11
C LYS A 23 -0.09 15.41 -9.27
N GLY A 24 -0.58 14.63 -10.23
CA GLY A 24 -2.00 14.37 -10.43
C GLY A 24 -2.65 13.68 -9.24
N GLY A 25 -2.00 12.66 -8.69
CA GLY A 25 -2.48 11.97 -7.47
C GLY A 25 -2.49 12.89 -6.24
N GLN A 26 -1.43 13.68 -6.04
CA GLN A 26 -1.38 14.66 -4.94
C GLN A 26 -2.48 15.72 -5.07
N ALA A 27 -2.70 16.25 -6.27
CA ALA A 27 -3.74 17.23 -6.53
C ALA A 27 -5.16 16.66 -6.31
N ALA A 28 -5.40 15.39 -6.68
CA ALA A 28 -6.68 14.73 -6.45
C ALA A 28 -6.98 14.57 -4.94
N HIS A 29 -5.98 14.19 -4.15
CA HIS A 29 -6.09 14.13 -2.69
C HIS A 29 -6.30 15.51 -2.07
N GLN A 30 -5.51 16.51 -2.47
CA GLN A 30 -5.64 17.88 -1.95
C GLN A 30 -6.99 18.53 -2.28
N LYS A 31 -7.57 18.21 -3.44
CA LYS A 31 -8.88 18.72 -3.87
C LYS A 31 -10.07 17.92 -3.30
N GLY A 32 -9.83 16.86 -2.52
CA GLY A 32 -10.89 15.99 -1.99
C GLY A 32 -11.65 15.21 -3.07
N SER A 33 -11.09 15.11 -4.28
CA SER A 33 -11.66 14.30 -5.37
C SER A 33 -11.18 12.85 -5.30
N ALA A 34 -10.12 12.57 -4.53
CA ALA A 34 -9.69 11.21 -4.25
C ALA A 34 -10.69 10.53 -3.30
N HIS A 35 -10.89 9.23 -3.50
CA HIS A 35 -11.66 8.42 -2.57
C HIS A 35 -10.88 8.27 -1.26
N GLU A 36 -11.44 8.79 -0.17
CA GLU A 36 -10.93 8.52 1.17
C GLU A 36 -11.53 7.21 1.65
N PHE A 37 -10.67 6.20 1.84
CA PHE A 37 -11.12 4.94 2.40
C PHE A 37 -11.33 5.09 3.90
N SER A 38 -12.51 4.70 4.38
CA SER A 38 -12.66 4.41 5.81
C SER A 38 -11.74 3.24 6.22
N PRO A 39 -11.37 3.10 7.50
CA PRO A 39 -10.55 1.98 7.96
C PRO A 39 -11.14 0.59 7.62
N GLU A 40 -12.46 0.48 7.60
CA GLU A 40 -13.17 -0.73 7.18
C GLU A 40 -13.02 -0.99 5.68
N GLU A 41 -13.26 0.03 4.85
CA GLU A 41 -13.13 -0.08 3.40
C GLU A 41 -11.68 -0.37 2.99
N ALA A 42 -10.70 0.26 3.62
CA ALA A 42 -9.28 0.00 3.36
C ALA A 42 -8.93 -1.46 3.68
N ARG A 43 -9.46 -2.00 4.79
CA ARG A 43 -9.27 -3.41 5.17
C ARG A 43 -9.96 -4.35 4.19
N SER A 44 -11.18 -4.03 3.77
CA SER A 44 -11.95 -4.82 2.79
C SER A 44 -11.27 -4.83 1.43
N ALA A 45 -10.84 -3.67 0.94
CA ALA A 45 -10.10 -3.52 -0.31
C ALA A 45 -8.75 -4.25 -0.27
N GLY A 46 -8.00 -4.12 0.82
CA GLY A 46 -6.75 -4.85 1.03
C GLY A 46 -6.96 -6.37 1.05
N SER A 47 -7.99 -6.85 1.74
CA SER A 47 -8.33 -8.28 1.78
C SER A 47 -8.70 -8.81 0.38
N LYS A 48 -9.55 -8.08 -0.36
CA LYS A 48 -9.94 -8.44 -1.73
C LYS A 48 -8.76 -8.42 -2.68
N GLY A 49 -7.90 -7.40 -2.59
CA GLY A 49 -6.69 -7.27 -3.40
C GLY A 49 -5.70 -8.40 -3.15
N GLY A 50 -5.46 -8.76 -1.89
CA GLY A 50 -4.61 -9.90 -1.52
C GLY A 50 -5.15 -11.21 -2.09
N LYS A 51 -6.44 -11.50 -1.90
CA LYS A 51 -7.09 -12.69 -2.48
C LYS A 51 -6.96 -12.75 -4.00
N ALA A 52 -7.26 -11.65 -4.68
CA ALA A 52 -7.15 -11.57 -6.14
C ALA A 52 -5.71 -11.76 -6.64
N ALA A 53 -4.71 -11.26 -5.91
CA ALA A 53 -3.30 -11.46 -6.26
C ALA A 53 -2.88 -12.94 -6.09
N HIS A 54 -3.34 -13.60 -5.02
CA HIS A 54 -3.10 -15.03 -4.82
C HIS A 54 -3.80 -15.88 -5.87
N GLU A 55 -5.06 -15.59 -6.19
CA GLU A 55 -5.81 -16.29 -7.26
C GLU A 55 -5.16 -16.13 -8.64
N LYS A 56 -4.60 -14.96 -8.94
CA LYS A 56 -3.91 -14.68 -10.21
C LYS A 56 -2.47 -15.17 -10.26
N GLY A 57 -1.94 -15.74 -9.17
CA GLY A 57 -0.54 -16.16 -9.07
C GLY A 57 0.47 -15.00 -9.16
N SER A 58 0.02 -13.76 -9.00
CA SER A 58 0.88 -12.56 -8.99
C SER A 58 1.28 -12.14 -7.58
N ALA A 59 0.79 -12.83 -6.56
CA ALA A 59 1.17 -12.58 -5.18
C ALA A 59 2.62 -13.01 -4.94
N HIS A 60 3.32 -12.23 -4.12
CA HIS A 60 4.61 -12.64 -3.59
C HIS A 60 4.41 -13.83 -2.65
N GLU A 61 5.00 -14.97 -2.99
CA GLU A 61 5.05 -16.12 -2.09
C GLU A 61 6.22 -15.95 -1.13
N PHE A 62 5.90 -15.66 0.12
CA PHE A 62 6.90 -15.62 1.17
C PHE A 62 7.38 -17.04 1.48
N SER A 63 8.70 -17.22 1.50
CA SER A 63 9.27 -18.42 2.11
C SER A 63 8.99 -18.42 3.62
N SER A 64 9.05 -19.59 4.27
CA SER A 64 8.88 -19.69 5.72
C SER A 64 9.88 -18.82 6.50
N GLU A 65 11.09 -18.67 5.97
CA GLU A 65 12.12 -17.81 6.54
C GLU A 65 11.77 -16.32 6.39
N GLU A 66 11.30 -15.92 5.21
CA GLU A 66 10.95 -14.53 4.91
C GLU A 66 9.72 -14.07 5.70
N ALA A 67 8.71 -14.93 5.83
CA ALA A 67 7.54 -14.67 6.66
C ALA A 67 7.94 -14.51 8.15
N ARG A 68 8.88 -15.32 8.65
CA ARG A 68 9.42 -15.17 10.01
C ARG A 68 10.20 -13.87 10.18
N ALA A 69 11.02 -13.49 9.20
CA ALA A 69 11.79 -12.26 9.23
C ALA A 69 10.87 -11.02 9.23
N ALA A 70 9.85 -11.01 8.37
CA ALA A 70 8.83 -9.97 8.33
C ALA A 70 8.03 -9.89 9.64
N GLY A 71 7.61 -11.03 10.18
CA GLY A 71 6.93 -11.11 11.48
C GLY A 71 7.79 -10.60 12.63
N ARG A 72 9.07 -10.99 12.68
CA ARG A 72 10.04 -10.49 13.68
C ARG A 72 10.19 -8.98 13.58
N LYS A 73 10.43 -8.44 12.38
CA LYS A 73 10.58 -7.01 12.14
C LYS A 73 9.32 -6.21 12.53
N GLY A 74 8.14 -6.74 12.22
CA GLY A 74 6.86 -6.14 12.62
C GLY A 74 6.63 -6.17 14.14
N GLY A 75 7.01 -7.27 14.78
CA GLY A 75 6.98 -7.42 16.24
C GLY A 75 7.96 -6.46 16.92
N GLU A 76 9.19 -6.36 16.44
CA GLU A 76 10.21 -5.41 16.93
C GLU A 76 9.70 -3.97 16.84
N ALA A 77 9.18 -3.55 15.68
CA ALA A 77 8.61 -2.21 15.48
C ALA A 77 7.43 -1.92 16.43
N SER A 78 6.58 -2.92 16.68
CA SER A 78 5.44 -2.77 17.60
C SER A 78 5.89 -2.75 19.07
N SER A 79 6.94 -3.50 19.41
CA SER A 79 7.41 -3.71 20.78
C SER A 79 8.14 -2.53 21.41
N GLN A 80 8.54 -1.55 20.59
CA GLN A 80 9.24 -0.35 21.07
C GLN A 80 8.40 0.49 22.05
N ASP A 81 7.07 0.41 21.99
CA ASP A 81 6.18 1.09 22.94
C ASP A 81 5.81 0.17 24.11
N ARG A 82 6.61 0.26 25.19
CA ARG A 82 6.42 -0.52 26.41
C ARG A 82 5.07 -0.26 27.09
N ASN A 83 4.55 0.96 27.02
CA ASN A 83 3.26 1.30 27.65
C ASN A 83 2.10 0.66 26.89
N ARG A 84 2.15 0.69 25.56
CA ARG A 84 1.20 -0.02 24.69
C ARG A 84 1.27 -1.53 24.88
N MET A 85 2.48 -2.09 24.99
CA MET A 85 2.66 -3.53 25.23
C MET A 85 2.09 -3.97 26.59
N ALA A 86 2.28 -3.16 27.64
CA ALA A 86 1.68 -3.43 28.95
C ALA A 86 0.14 -3.35 28.92
N ALA A 87 -0.45 -2.44 28.12
CA ALA A 87 -1.89 -2.37 27.93
C ALA A 87 -2.44 -3.61 27.20
N ILE A 88 -1.81 -3.99 26.08
CA ILE A 88 -2.19 -5.18 25.30
C ILE A 88 -2.07 -6.46 26.14
N GLY A 89 -0.99 -6.63 26.90
CA GLY A 89 -0.79 -7.80 27.76
C GLY A 89 -1.85 -7.91 28.86
N ARG A 90 -2.26 -6.79 29.47
CA ARG A 90 -3.35 -6.76 30.46
C ARG A 90 -4.72 -7.10 29.86
N GLU A 91 -4.97 -6.70 28.62
CA GLU A 91 -6.19 -7.03 27.89
C GLU A 91 -6.23 -8.50 27.45
N GLY A 92 -5.11 -9.03 26.95
CA GLY A 92 -4.98 -10.43 26.51
C GLY A 92 -5.04 -11.44 27.66
N GLY A 93 -4.56 -11.10 28.85
CA GLY A 93 -4.58 -11.97 30.03
C GLY A 93 -5.93 -12.06 30.76
N ARG A 94 -6.96 -11.35 30.29
CA ARG A 94 -8.34 -11.40 30.84
C ARG A 94 -9.24 -12.40 30.11
N ARG A 95 -8.69 -13.24 29.25
CA ARG A 95 -9.42 -14.27 28.49
C ARG A 95 -9.23 -15.65 29.08
#